data_AF-A0ABD5GVW0-F1
#
_entry.id   AF-A0ABD5GVW0-F1
#
_cell.length_a   1.000
_cell.length_b   1.000
_cell.length_c   1.000
_cell.angle_alpha   90.00
_cell.angle_beta   90.00
_cell.angle_gamma   90.00
#
_symmetry.space_group_name_H-M   'P 1'
#
loop_
_entity.id
_entity.type
_entity.pdbx_description
1 polymer ?
#
loop_
_entity_poly.entity_id
_entity_poly.type
_entity_poly.pdbx_seq_one_letter_code
_entity_poly.pdbx_strand_id
1 'polypeptide(L)'
;MWNKEAAINFVRHNAHPHATGYCARAVTAAIEHGGVSLHHDNAKNMGKYLVLAGFREVYGNPIKGDVAIIQPYTGGNTAGHMAIFDGHYWWSDFKQEHGVYPGPGYRKSQPSYKLYRHN
;
A
#
# COMPACT_ATOMS: atom_id res chain seq x y z
N MET A 1 9.94 -13.88 -9.94
CA MET A 1 8.70 -14.58 -9.54
C MET A 1 8.18 -13.86 -8.30
N TRP A 2 6.91 -13.46 -8.28
CA TRP A 2 6.31 -12.70 -7.18
C TRP A 2 6.01 -13.59 -5.97
N ASN A 3 6.40 -13.15 -4.77
CA ASN A 3 6.11 -13.80 -3.49
C ASN A 3 5.47 -12.82 -2.51
N LYS A 4 4.14 -12.86 -2.44
CA LYS A 4 3.34 -12.01 -1.54
C LYS A 4 3.63 -12.24 -0.06
N GLU A 5 3.94 -13.47 0.34
CA GLU A 5 4.25 -13.80 1.75
C GLU A 5 5.56 -13.14 2.18
N ALA A 6 6.59 -13.18 1.31
CA ALA A 6 7.85 -12.50 1.55
C ALA A 6 7.66 -10.98 1.67
N ALA A 7 6.85 -10.37 0.79
CA ALA A 7 6.54 -8.95 0.85
C ALA A 7 5.80 -8.55 2.15
N ILE A 8 4.77 -9.31 2.54
CA ILE A 8 4.00 -9.07 3.76
C ILE A 8 4.88 -9.24 5.00
N ASN A 9 5.69 -10.29 5.07
CA ASN A 9 6.58 -10.50 6.20
C ASN A 9 7.63 -9.38 6.30
N PHE A 10 8.14 -8.90 5.17
CA PHE A 10 9.08 -7.79 5.13
C PHE A 10 8.44 -6.49 5.67
N VAL A 11 7.26 -6.10 5.18
CA VAL A 11 6.62 -4.85 5.64
C VAL A 11 6.28 -4.92 7.12
N ARG A 12 5.84 -6.08 7.62
CA ARG A 12 5.50 -6.29 9.03
C ARG A 12 6.72 -6.17 9.94
N HIS A 13 7.83 -6.77 9.53
CA HIS A 13 9.07 -6.75 10.31
C HIS A 13 9.69 -5.35 10.37
N ASN A 14 9.53 -4.55 9.31
CA ASN A 14 10.09 -3.20 9.20
C ASN A 14 9.09 -2.09 9.57
N ALA A 15 7.90 -2.45 10.03
CA ALA A 15 6.87 -1.48 10.39
C ALA A 15 7.25 -0.71 11.66
N HIS A 16 6.96 0.57 11.67
CA HIS A 16 7.09 1.41 12.86
C HIS A 16 5.84 1.30 13.76
N PRO A 17 5.95 1.64 15.05
CA PRO A 17 4.79 1.70 15.95
C PRO A 17 3.71 2.69 15.49
N HIS A 18 4.10 3.75 14.78
CA HIS A 18 3.23 4.81 14.29
C HIS A 18 3.66 5.26 12.89
N ALA A 19 2.79 5.98 12.18
CA ALA A 19 3.08 6.53 10.86
C ALA A 19 4.32 7.43 10.88
N THR A 20 5.24 7.22 9.93
CA THR A 20 6.47 8.03 9.78
C THR A 20 6.47 8.87 8.50
N GLY A 21 5.46 8.70 7.64
CA GLY A 21 5.31 9.44 6.39
C GLY A 21 6.01 8.78 5.21
N TYR A 22 6.49 7.54 5.37
CA TYR A 22 7.28 6.81 4.37
C TYR A 22 6.55 5.60 3.79
N CYS A 23 5.21 5.61 3.81
CA CYS A 23 4.37 4.52 3.29
C CYS A 23 4.79 4.03 1.89
N ALA A 24 5.07 4.95 0.96
CA ALA A 24 5.49 4.62 -0.40
C ALA A 24 6.81 3.82 -0.41
N ARG A 25 7.80 4.28 0.35
CA ARG A 25 9.09 3.61 0.48
C ARG A 25 8.95 2.23 1.12
N ALA A 26 8.18 2.13 2.21
CA ALA A 26 8.01 0.88 2.95
C ALA A 26 7.33 -0.21 2.10
N VAL A 27 6.21 0.13 1.43
CA VAL A 27 5.48 -0.84 0.61
C VAL A 27 6.24 -1.18 -0.68
N THR A 28 6.93 -0.21 -1.30
CA THR A 28 7.79 -0.48 -2.46
C THR A 28 8.89 -1.47 -2.11
N ALA A 29 9.62 -1.22 -1.01
CA ALA A 29 10.68 -2.14 -0.55
C ALA A 29 10.14 -3.55 -0.23
N ALA A 30 8.94 -3.65 0.34
CA ALA A 30 8.28 -4.94 0.55
C ALA A 30 7.99 -5.66 -0.78
N ILE A 31 7.47 -4.97 -1.78
CA ILE A 31 7.17 -5.58 -3.08
C ILE A 31 8.47 -6.02 -3.78
N GLU A 32 9.53 -5.23 -3.68
CA GLU A 32 10.86 -5.58 -4.20
C GLU A 32 11.44 -6.81 -3.49
N HIS A 33 11.28 -6.89 -2.17
CA HIS A 33 11.65 -8.08 -1.40
C HIS A 33 10.77 -9.30 -1.76
N GLY A 34 9.55 -9.07 -2.23
CA GLY A 34 8.70 -10.10 -2.86
C GLY A 34 9.14 -10.50 -4.26
N GLY A 35 10.22 -9.92 -4.80
CA GLY A 35 10.81 -10.30 -6.08
C GLY A 35 10.26 -9.54 -7.29
N VAL A 36 9.62 -8.37 -7.08
CA VAL A 36 9.12 -7.50 -8.15
C VAL A 36 9.71 -6.10 -8.01
N SER A 37 10.55 -5.69 -8.97
CA SER A 37 11.14 -4.34 -8.99
C SER A 37 10.11 -3.27 -9.34
N LEU A 38 10.17 -2.13 -8.65
CA LEU A 38 9.26 -1.01 -8.87
C LEU A 38 10.01 0.31 -9.03
N HIS A 39 9.47 1.20 -9.85
CA HIS A 39 9.90 2.59 -9.81
C HIS A 39 9.39 3.26 -8.53
N HIS A 40 10.18 4.18 -7.98
CA HIS A 40 9.86 4.89 -6.75
C HIS A 40 9.21 6.24 -7.06
N ASP A 41 8.06 6.52 -6.46
CA ASP A 41 7.32 7.77 -6.63
C ASP A 41 6.43 8.00 -5.40
N ASN A 42 5.70 9.11 -5.38
CA ASN A 42 4.65 9.35 -4.39
C ASN A 42 3.59 8.25 -4.45
N ALA A 43 3.04 7.88 -3.29
CA ALA A 43 2.08 6.78 -3.17
C ALA A 43 0.91 6.89 -4.17
N LYS A 44 0.33 8.08 -4.34
CA LYS A 44 -0.76 8.35 -5.30
C LYS A 44 -0.45 7.98 -6.75
N ASN A 45 0.82 7.96 -7.13
CA ASN A 45 1.31 7.71 -8.49
C ASN A 45 1.73 6.24 -8.70
N MET A 46 1.86 5.44 -7.64
CA MET A 46 2.43 4.09 -7.72
C MET A 46 1.59 3.10 -8.52
N GLY A 47 0.29 3.37 -8.74
CA GLY A 47 -0.61 2.50 -9.50
C GLY A 47 -0.10 2.15 -10.90
N LYS A 48 0.42 3.12 -11.65
CA LYS A 48 0.97 2.86 -13.00
C LYS A 48 2.20 1.94 -12.96
N TYR A 49 3.05 2.05 -11.92
CA TYR A 49 4.24 1.23 -11.79
C TYR A 49 3.92 -0.18 -11.32
N LEU A 50 2.88 -0.35 -10.48
CA LEU A 50 2.33 -1.66 -10.16
C LEU A 50 1.85 -2.38 -11.42
N VAL A 51 1.13 -1.67 -12.30
CA VAL A 51 0.67 -2.23 -13.58
C VAL A 51 1.83 -2.61 -14.50
N LEU A 52 2.82 -1.73 -14.66
CA LEU A 52 4.04 -2.03 -15.43
C LEU A 52 4.80 -3.24 -14.88
N ALA A 53 4.70 -3.49 -13.58
CA ALA A 53 5.33 -4.61 -12.90
C ALA A 53 4.46 -5.88 -12.83
N GLY A 54 3.37 -5.94 -13.59
CA GLY A 54 2.53 -7.15 -13.73
C GLY A 54 1.38 -7.26 -12.73
N PHE A 55 1.16 -6.28 -11.87
CA PHE A 55 -0.08 -6.20 -11.09
C PHE A 55 -1.24 -5.78 -12.00
N ARG A 56 -2.46 -6.13 -11.60
CA ARG A 56 -3.70 -5.65 -12.22
C ARG A 56 -4.58 -4.94 -11.22
N GLU A 57 -5.29 -3.92 -11.66
CA GLU A 57 -6.36 -3.30 -10.87
C GLU A 57 -7.47 -4.33 -10.61
N VAL A 58 -7.96 -4.40 -9.37
CA VAL A 58 -9.02 -5.31 -8.94
C VAL A 58 -10.10 -4.56 -8.16
N TYR A 59 -11.27 -5.18 -8.08
CA TYR A 59 -12.46 -4.63 -7.42
C TYR A 59 -13.03 -5.61 -6.40
N GLY A 60 -13.83 -5.10 -5.47
CA GLY A 60 -14.46 -5.89 -4.41
C GLY A 60 -13.62 -5.99 -3.15
N ASN A 61 -13.82 -7.08 -2.40
CA ASN A 61 -13.15 -7.27 -1.12
C ASN A 61 -11.64 -7.54 -1.29
N PRO A 62 -10.80 -6.90 -0.47
CA PRO A 62 -9.36 -7.12 -0.53
C PRO A 62 -9.02 -8.55 -0.12
N ILE A 63 -8.01 -9.12 -0.76
CA ILE A 63 -7.42 -10.40 -0.36
C ILE A 63 -5.95 -10.20 -0.03
N LYS A 64 -5.37 -11.18 0.66
CA LYS A 64 -3.97 -11.17 1.04
C LYS A 64 -3.04 -10.87 -0.15
N GLY A 65 -2.18 -9.87 0.02
CA GLY A 65 -1.24 -9.38 -0.97
C GLY A 65 -1.76 -8.24 -1.85
N ASP A 66 -3.02 -7.83 -1.70
CA ASP A 66 -3.53 -6.65 -2.41
C ASP A 66 -2.83 -5.38 -1.94
N VAL A 67 -2.52 -4.51 -2.89
CA VAL A 67 -1.91 -3.20 -2.64
C VAL A 67 -2.95 -2.12 -2.90
N ALA A 68 -3.27 -1.32 -1.89
CA ALA A 68 -4.13 -0.16 -2.02
C ALA A 68 -3.29 1.08 -2.38
N ILE A 69 -3.73 1.84 -3.38
CA ILE A 69 -3.25 3.19 -3.67
C ILE A 69 -4.38 4.17 -3.41
N ILE A 70 -4.19 5.07 -2.44
CA ILE A 70 -5.18 6.01 -1.94
C ILE A 70 -4.80 7.42 -2.38
N GLN A 71 -5.75 8.14 -2.99
CA GLN A 71 -5.53 9.53 -3.39
C GLN A 71 -5.48 10.47 -2.19
N PRO A 72 -4.79 11.62 -2.30
CA PRO A 72 -4.81 12.63 -1.25
C PRO A 72 -6.22 13.20 -1.07
N TYR A 73 -6.49 13.74 0.12
CA TYR A 73 -7.69 14.52 0.41
C TYR A 73 -7.35 15.98 0.69
N THR A 74 -8.31 16.89 0.57
CA THR A 74 -8.12 18.32 0.82
C THR A 74 -7.63 18.58 2.25
N GLY A 75 -6.50 19.27 2.38
CA GLY A 75 -5.84 19.52 3.67
C GLY A 75 -4.98 18.37 4.19
N GLY A 76 -4.92 17.24 3.46
CA GLY A 76 -4.02 16.13 3.73
C GLY A 76 -2.68 16.23 3.00
N ASN A 77 -1.81 15.24 3.21
CA ASN A 77 -0.55 15.14 2.49
C ASN A 77 -0.80 14.87 0.99
N THR A 78 -0.16 15.64 0.11
CA THR A 78 -0.33 15.58 -1.35
C THR A 78 0.26 14.33 -2.01
N ALA A 79 1.13 13.59 -1.31
CA ALA A 79 1.72 12.35 -1.78
C ALA A 79 0.74 11.17 -1.82
N GLY A 80 -0.45 11.30 -1.20
CA GLY A 80 -1.41 10.20 -1.04
C GLY A 80 -0.95 9.17 -0.01
N HIS A 81 -1.46 7.94 -0.11
CA HIS A 81 -1.09 6.84 0.77
C HIS A 81 -1.09 5.50 0.03
N MET A 82 -0.29 4.54 0.48
CA MET A 82 -0.37 3.16 0.00
C MET A 82 -0.13 2.15 1.11
N ALA A 83 -0.76 0.98 0.97
CA ALA A 83 -0.66 -0.11 1.94
C ALA A 83 -0.82 -1.47 1.25
N ILE A 84 -0.25 -2.53 1.82
CA ILE A 84 -0.45 -3.93 1.42
C ILE A 84 -1.29 -4.67 2.47
N PHE A 85 -2.21 -5.52 2.03
CA PHE A 85 -3.12 -6.27 2.92
C PHE A 85 -2.52 -7.63 3.30
N ASP A 86 -2.44 -7.94 4.59
CA ASP A 86 -1.92 -9.23 5.07
C ASP A 86 -2.97 -10.35 5.12
N GLY A 87 -4.22 -10.03 4.79
CA GLY A 87 -5.40 -10.89 4.93
C GLY A 87 -6.30 -10.50 6.10
N HIS A 88 -5.84 -9.62 7.00
CA HIS A 88 -6.56 -9.13 8.16
C HIS A 88 -6.36 -7.62 8.39
N TYR A 89 -5.11 -7.16 8.40
CA TYR A 89 -4.71 -5.76 8.54
C TYR A 89 -4.07 -5.21 7.27
N TRP A 90 -4.16 -3.88 7.12
CA TRP A 90 -3.38 -3.14 6.14
C TRP A 90 -2.05 -2.68 6.75
N TRP A 91 -0.99 -2.80 5.97
CA TRP A 91 0.36 -2.45 6.36
C TRP A 91 0.97 -1.45 5.39
N SER A 92 1.54 -0.37 5.92
CA SER A 92 2.27 0.64 5.18
C SER A 92 3.67 0.78 5.77
N ASP A 93 4.07 1.98 6.19
CA ASP A 93 5.20 2.20 7.10
C ASP A 93 4.85 1.85 8.56
N PHE A 94 3.59 1.53 8.84
CA PHE A 94 3.07 1.07 10.13
C PHE A 94 1.85 0.15 9.95
N LYS A 95 1.41 -0.51 11.02
CA LYS A 95 0.17 -1.29 11.06
C LYS A 95 -1.06 -0.39 11.14
N GLN A 96 -2.02 -0.57 10.23
CA GLN A 96 -3.27 0.20 10.24
C GLN A 96 -4.39 -0.56 10.94
N GLU A 97 -4.67 -0.20 12.19
CA GLU A 97 -5.69 -0.86 13.02
C GLU A 97 -7.14 -0.61 12.55
N HIS A 98 -7.38 0.40 11.72
CA HIS A 98 -8.72 0.89 11.37
C HIS A 98 -9.00 0.82 9.85
N GLY A 99 -8.53 -0.25 9.21
CA GLY A 99 -8.75 -0.51 7.79
C GLY A 99 -7.77 0.23 6.86
N VAL A 100 -8.16 0.38 5.60
CA VAL A 100 -7.27 0.88 4.52
C VAL A 100 -6.88 2.34 4.69
N TYR A 101 -7.71 3.15 5.35
CA TYR A 101 -7.43 4.56 5.59
C TYR A 101 -6.55 4.76 6.83
N PRO A 102 -5.32 5.30 6.68
CA PRO A 102 -4.29 5.26 7.73
C PRO A 102 -4.57 6.18 8.92
N GLY A 103 -5.44 7.18 8.76
CA GLY A 103 -5.65 8.22 9.76
C GLY A 103 -7.05 8.83 9.73
N PRO A 104 -7.40 9.62 10.76
CA PRO A 104 -8.74 10.20 10.90
C PRO A 104 -9.14 11.09 9.72
N GLY A 105 -8.21 11.87 9.16
CA GLY A 105 -8.48 12.68 7.97
C GLY A 105 -8.87 11.84 6.76
N TYR A 106 -8.11 10.78 6.46
CA TYR A 106 -8.47 9.83 5.39
C TYR A 106 -9.81 9.13 5.66
N ARG A 107 -10.08 8.70 6.90
CA ARG A 107 -11.36 8.06 7.25
C ARG A 107 -12.56 8.99 7.13
N LYS A 108 -12.39 10.27 7.45
CA LYS A 108 -13.44 11.29 7.33
C LYS A 108 -13.70 11.66 5.87
N SER A 109 -12.65 11.89 5.09
CA SER A 109 -12.76 12.36 3.71
C SER A 109 -13.02 11.26 2.69
N GLN A 110 -12.65 10.02 3.01
CA GLN A 110 -12.80 8.84 2.14
C GLN A 110 -12.38 9.09 0.68
N PRO A 111 -11.15 9.60 0.43
CA PRO A 111 -10.69 9.82 -0.93
C PRO A 111 -10.63 8.49 -1.69
N SER A 112 -10.84 8.55 -3.00
CA SER A 112 -10.81 7.36 -3.86
C SER A 112 -9.53 6.56 -3.67
N TYR A 113 -9.67 5.23 -3.61
CA TYR A 113 -8.54 4.32 -3.69
C TYR A 113 -8.78 3.24 -4.74
N LYS A 114 -7.68 2.64 -5.19
CA LYS A 114 -7.67 1.49 -6.11
C LYS A 114 -6.90 0.34 -5.48
N LEU A 115 -7.30 -0.89 -5.78
CA LEU A 115 -6.62 -2.10 -5.35
C LEU A 115 -5.85 -2.71 -6.52
N TYR A 116 -4.66 -3.21 -6.25
CA TYR A 116 -3.79 -3.86 -7.23
C TYR A 116 -3.38 -5.24 -6.72
N ARG A 117 -3.43 -6.25 -7.60
CA ARG A 117 -3.13 -7.64 -7.28
C ARG A 117 -2.18 -8.24 -8.29
N HIS A 118 -1.20 -9.00 -7.81
CA HIS A 118 -0.37 -9.86 -8.64
C HIS A 118 -0.63 -11.32 -8.25
N ASN A 119 -0.97 -12.13 -9.26
CA ASN A 119 -1.21 -13.57 -9.11
C ASN A 119 0.09 -14.35 -9.23
#